data_AF-A0A929V0B9-F1
#
_entry.id   AF-A0A929V0B9-F1
#
_cell.length_a   1.000
_cell.length_b   1.000
_cell.length_c   1.000
_cell.angle_alpha   90.00
_cell.angle_beta   90.00
_cell.angle_gamma   90.00
#
_symmetry.space_group_name_H-M   'P 1'
#
loop_
_entity.id
_entity.type
_entity.pdbx_description
1 polymer ?
#
loop_
_entity_poly.entity_id
_entity_poly.type
_entity_poly.pdbx_seq_one_letter_code
_entity_poly.pdbx_strand_id
1 'polypeptide(L)'
;MWEMTESELSEVISKYQMPEGRYLVEQEGSFGESEFFWVIQNQLTNQKYLLMNTYSHHGVEAEVKFYRECGFDNLEAIPRKIETLENTSDADNEIFKYLFGLYSIFEIKS
;
A
#
# COMPACT_ATOMS: atom_id res chain seq x y z
N MET A 1 -4.37 17.27 -8.95
CA MET A 1 -4.44 17.12 -7.49
C MET A 1 -4.96 15.71 -7.28
N TRP A 2 -4.09 14.80 -6.87
CA TRP A 2 -4.39 13.38 -6.73
C TRP A 2 -4.88 13.15 -5.30
N GLU A 3 -5.96 13.83 -4.94
CA GLU A 3 -6.54 13.72 -3.60
C GLU A 3 -7.23 12.37 -3.50
N MET A 4 -6.73 11.52 -2.60
CA MET A 4 -7.40 10.27 -2.26
C MET A 4 -8.53 10.58 -1.28
N THR A 5 -9.75 10.24 -1.68
CA THR A 5 -10.92 10.43 -0.82
C THR A 5 -10.90 9.43 0.34
N GLU A 6 -11.57 9.77 1.43
CA GLU A 6 -11.69 8.88 2.59
C GLU A 6 -12.40 7.56 2.22
N SER A 7 -13.35 7.62 1.28
CA SER A 7 -14.04 6.43 0.75
C SER A 7 -13.12 5.52 -0.07
N GLU A 8 -12.30 6.09 -0.96
CA GLU A 8 -11.35 5.32 -1.76
C GLU A 8 -10.29 4.69 -0.87
N LEU A 9 -9.75 5.45 0.09
CA LEU A 9 -8.81 4.95 1.07
C LEU A 9 -9.40 3.76 1.85
N SER A 10 -10.63 3.92 2.34
CA SER A 10 -11.32 2.86 3.08
C SER A 10 -11.56 1.62 2.20
N GLU A 11 -11.90 1.80 0.93
CA GLU A 11 -12.10 0.70 -0.01
C GLU A 11 -10.79 -0.06 -0.23
N VAL A 12 -9.70 0.64 -0.52
CA VAL A 12 -8.38 0.03 -0.76
C VAL A 12 -7.92 -0.72 0.49
N ILE A 13 -7.90 -0.07 1.66
CA ILE A 13 -7.47 -0.68 2.93
C ILE A 13 -8.28 -1.93 3.25
N SER A 14 -9.58 -1.97 2.93
CA SER A 14 -10.43 -3.13 3.22
C SER A 14 -9.93 -4.44 2.59
N LYS A 15 -9.12 -4.34 1.52
CA LYS A 15 -8.54 -5.48 0.79
C LYS A 15 -7.28 -6.05 1.42
N TYR A 16 -6.68 -5.37 2.39
CA TYR A 16 -5.38 -5.72 2.97
C TYR A 16 -5.50 -6.26 4.38
N GLN A 17 -4.52 -7.05 4.82
CA GLN A 17 -4.39 -7.55 6.19
C GLN A 17 -3.94 -6.44 7.15
N MET A 18 -4.71 -5.35 7.18
CA MET A 18 -4.47 -4.16 7.98
C MET A 18 -5.14 -4.30 9.35
N PRO A 19 -4.54 -3.80 10.43
CA PRO A 19 -5.20 -3.73 11.73
C PRO A 19 -6.51 -2.94 11.67
N GLU A 20 -7.46 -3.29 12.54
CA GLU A 20 -8.69 -2.52 12.66
C GLU A 20 -8.39 -1.07 13.05
N GLY A 21 -9.26 -0.16 12.61
CA GLY A 21 -9.17 1.26 12.93
C GLY A 21 -9.51 2.16 11.76
N ARG A 22 -9.61 3.46 12.06
CA ARG A 22 -9.69 4.51 11.05
C ARG A 22 -8.27 4.87 10.59
N TYR A 23 -8.12 5.13 9.31
CA TYR A 23 -6.88 5.56 8.70
C TYR A 23 -7.05 6.95 8.11
N LEU A 24 -6.05 7.81 8.29
CA LEU A 24 -6.00 9.15 7.71
C LEU A 24 -4.73 9.30 6.87
N VAL A 25 -4.80 10.11 5.83
CA VAL A 25 -3.64 10.53 5.03
C VAL A 25 -2.90 11.62 5.80
N GLU A 26 -1.63 11.38 6.11
CA GLU A 26 -0.73 12.33 6.77
C GLU A 26 0.13 13.10 5.75
N GLN A 27 0.49 12.43 4.66
CA GLN A 27 1.33 12.97 3.60
C GLN A 27 0.93 12.35 2.28
N GLU A 28 1.05 13.11 1.21
CA GLU A 28 0.92 12.61 -0.16
C GLU A 28 2.09 13.11 -1.02
N GLY A 29 2.34 12.42 -2.13
CA GLY A 29 3.36 12.82 -3.07
C GLY A 29 3.43 11.92 -4.30
N SER A 30 4.50 12.08 -5.06
CA SER A 30 4.74 11.35 -6.29
C SER A 30 6.23 11.14 -6.53
N PHE A 31 6.60 10.00 -7.11
CA PHE A 31 7.95 9.69 -7.57
C PHE A 31 8.16 9.92 -9.06
N GLY A 32 7.14 10.43 -9.78
CA GLY A 32 7.17 10.63 -11.23
C GLY A 32 5.79 10.50 -11.85
N GLU A 33 5.69 10.64 -13.17
CA GLU A 33 4.41 10.82 -13.90
C GLU A 33 3.36 9.71 -13.72
N SER A 34 3.68 8.59 -13.07
CA SER A 34 2.75 7.48 -12.85
C SER A 34 3.01 6.72 -11.55
N GLU A 35 3.64 7.37 -10.57
CA GLU A 35 3.81 6.77 -9.24
C GLU A 35 3.40 7.77 -8.17
N PHE A 36 2.30 7.47 -7.49
CA PHE A 36 1.72 8.28 -6.43
C PHE A 36 1.80 7.52 -5.12
N PHE A 37 2.02 8.26 -4.04
CA PHE A 37 2.05 7.68 -2.71
C PHE A 37 1.29 8.51 -1.71
N TRP A 38 0.80 7.82 -0.68
CA TRP A 38 0.21 8.39 0.50
C TRP A 38 0.79 7.71 1.73
N VAL A 39 1.25 8.50 2.69
CA VAL A 39 1.55 8.00 4.03
C VAL A 39 0.25 8.04 4.82
N ILE A 40 -0.21 6.88 5.23
CA ILE A 40 -1.46 6.73 5.98
C ILE A 40 -1.15 6.29 7.40
N GLN A 41 -1.94 6.74 8.36
CA GLN A 41 -1.75 6.42 9.77
C GLN A 41 -3.00 5.81 10.38
N ASN A 42 -2.84 4.65 11.02
CA ASN A 42 -3.88 4.07 11.86
C ASN A 42 -4.07 4.94 13.11
N GLN A 43 -5.26 5.48 13.31
CA GLN A 43 -5.56 6.43 14.40
C GLN A 43 -5.66 5.76 15.78
N LEU A 44 -5.76 4.43 15.86
CA LEU A 44 -5.76 3.68 17.11
C LEU A 44 -4.33 3.34 17.57
N THR A 45 -3.48 2.91 16.64
CA THR A 45 -2.12 2.43 16.97
C THR A 45 -1.02 3.45 16.70
N ASN A 46 -1.33 4.54 16.00
CA ASN A 46 -0.38 5.51 15.43
C ASN A 46 0.61 4.91 14.41
N GLN A 47 0.45 3.63 14.04
CA GLN A 47 1.29 2.95 13.06
C GLN A 47 1.10 3.58 11.69
N LYS A 48 2.21 3.84 11.00
CA LYS A 48 2.24 4.43 9.66
C LYS A 48 2.48 3.37 8.59
N TYR A 49 1.89 3.62 7.43
CA TYR A 49 1.98 2.77 6.27
C TYR A 49 2.17 3.64 5.03
N LEU A 50 2.87 3.09 4.04
CA LEU A 50 3.01 3.65 2.72
C LEU A 50 2.00 2.96 1.80
N LEU A 51 1.03 3.73 1.32
CA LEU A 51 0.08 3.31 0.29
C LEU A 51 0.59 3.83 -1.06
N MET A 52 0.88 2.90 -1.96
CA MET A 52 1.37 3.18 -3.30
C MET A 52 0.26 3.00 -4.32
N ASN A 53 0.26 3.84 -5.35
CA ASN A 53 -0.41 3.59 -6.62
C ASN A 53 0.67 3.65 -7.70
N THR A 54 1.04 2.48 -8.24
CA THR A 54 2.05 2.37 -9.30
C THR A 54 1.46 1.69 -10.53
N TYR A 55 1.81 2.19 -11.70
CA TYR A 55 1.39 1.61 -12.98
C TYR A 55 2.30 0.45 -13.41
N SER A 56 3.48 0.31 -12.79
CA SER A 56 4.49 -0.68 -13.17
C SER A 56 4.91 -1.51 -11.95
N HIS A 57 4.25 -2.65 -11.77
CA HIS A 57 4.57 -3.58 -10.69
C HIS A 57 5.69 -4.54 -11.10
N HIS A 58 6.91 -4.19 -10.68
CA HIS A 58 8.10 -5.02 -10.91
C HIS A 58 8.33 -6.09 -9.83
N GLY A 59 7.39 -6.23 -8.91
CA GLY A 59 7.45 -7.13 -7.76
C GLY A 59 7.91 -6.44 -6.48
N VAL A 60 7.51 -7.00 -5.34
CA VAL A 60 7.68 -6.39 -4.01
C VAL A 60 9.13 -6.05 -3.69
N GLU A 61 10.08 -6.93 -4.01
CA GLU A 61 11.50 -6.68 -3.71
C GLU A 61 12.05 -5.46 -4.47
N ALA A 62 11.68 -5.31 -5.74
CA ALA A 62 12.09 -4.18 -6.57
C ALA A 62 11.44 -2.88 -6.08
N GLU A 63 10.14 -2.94 -5.76
CA GLU A 63 9.39 -1.80 -5.21
C GLU A 63 9.97 -1.33 -3.87
N VAL A 64 10.18 -2.23 -2.90
CA VAL A 64 10.78 -1.89 -1.60
C VAL A 64 12.16 -1.27 -1.76
N LYS A 65 12.98 -1.79 -2.68
CA LYS A 65 14.30 -1.22 -2.96
C LYS A 65 14.19 0.21 -3.49
N PHE A 66 13.30 0.44 -4.46
CA PHE A 66 13.08 1.76 -5.04
C PHE A 66 12.56 2.77 -4.02
N TYR A 67 11.53 2.42 -3.25
CA TYR A 67 10.96 3.32 -2.23
C TYR A 67 11.96 3.66 -1.12
N ARG A 68 12.88 2.73 -0.80
CA ARG A 68 14.00 2.99 0.10
C ARG A 68 14.93 4.07 -0.45
N GLU A 69 15.30 3.99 -1.73
CA GLU A 69 16.11 5.02 -2.39
C GLU A 69 15.41 6.39 -2.42
N CYS A 70 14.07 6.39 -2.35
CA CYS A 70 13.24 7.59 -2.22
C CYS A 70 13.02 8.08 -0.77
N GLY A 71 13.62 7.43 0.23
CA GLY A 71 13.58 7.86 1.64
C GLY A 71 12.56 7.14 2.53
N PHE A 72 11.90 6.09 2.04
CA PHE A 72 11.05 5.21 2.85
C PHE A 72 11.84 3.96 3.26
N ASP A 73 12.55 4.06 4.37
CA ASP A 73 13.28 2.95 4.96
C ASP A 73 12.36 1.95 5.68
N ASN A 74 12.85 0.73 5.89
CA ASN A 74 12.21 -0.32 6.71
C ASN A 74 10.76 -0.68 6.31
N LEU A 75 10.52 -0.86 5.00
CA LEU A 75 9.22 -1.27 4.48
C LEU A 75 9.02 -2.79 4.52
N GLU A 76 7.82 -3.21 4.92
CA GLU A 76 7.31 -4.59 4.74
C GLU A 76 5.97 -4.57 4.01
N ALA A 77 5.85 -5.33 2.92
CA ALA A 77 4.61 -5.39 2.15
C ALA A 77 3.49 -6.09 2.92
N ILE A 78 2.32 -5.46 2.98
CA ILE A 78 1.13 -6.02 3.61
C ILE A 78 0.37 -6.84 2.57
N PRO A 79 0.15 -8.14 2.81
CA PRO A 79 -0.61 -8.98 1.88
C PRO A 79 -2.09 -8.60 1.88
N ARG A 80 -2.75 -8.91 0.77
CA ARG A 80 -4.21 -8.88 0.64
C ARG A 80 -4.86 -9.93 1.52
N LYS A 81 -6.11 -9.69 1.88
CA LYS A 81 -6.97 -10.70 2.50
C LYS A 81 -7.41 -11.70 1.43
N ILE A 82 -7.31 -13.00 1.73
CA ILE A 82 -7.57 -14.08 0.76
C ILE A 82 -8.99 -13.98 0.19
N GLU A 83 -9.97 -13.63 1.02
CA GLU A 83 -11.38 -13.48 0.63
C GLU A 83 -11.66 -12.28 -0.30
N THR A 84 -10.68 -11.39 -0.47
CA THR A 84 -10.79 -10.22 -1.35
C THR A 84 -10.05 -10.39 -2.66
N LEU A 85 -9.33 -11.50 -2.85
CA LEU A 85 -8.63 -11.83 -4.10
C LEU A 85 -9.64 -12.22 -5.19
N GLU A 86 -9.35 -11.81 -6.42
CA GLU A 86 -10.13 -12.20 -7.60
C GLU A 86 -9.98 -13.70 -7.90
N ASN A 87 -8.76 -14.24 -7.71
CA ASN A 87 -8.50 -15.68 -7.72
C ASN A 87 -7.78 -16.08 -6.44
N THR A 88 -8.27 -17.11 -5.75
CA THR A 88 -7.66 -17.58 -4.50
C THR A 88 -6.22 -18.08 -4.66
N SER A 89 -5.86 -18.57 -5.85
CA SER A 89 -4.47 -18.95 -6.19
C SER A 89 -3.50 -17.77 -6.17
N ASP A 90 -4.00 -16.53 -6.28
CA ASP A 90 -3.16 -15.34 -6.24
C ASP A 90 -2.52 -15.14 -4.87
N ALA A 91 -3.00 -15.83 -3.82
CA ALA A 91 -2.40 -15.83 -2.49
C ALA A 91 -0.94 -16.36 -2.49
N ASP A 92 -0.61 -17.23 -3.44
CA ASP A 92 0.74 -17.79 -3.61
C ASP A 92 1.55 -17.03 -4.68
N ASN A 93 0.93 -16.08 -5.39
CA ASN A 93 1.60 -15.29 -6.41
C ASN A 93 2.46 -14.19 -5.78
N GLU A 94 3.69 -14.02 -6.26
CA GLU A 94 4.66 -13.06 -5.69
C GLU A 94 4.23 -11.59 -5.80
N ILE A 95 3.34 -11.26 -6.74
CA ILE A 95 2.86 -9.91 -7.01
C ILE A 95 1.42 -9.74 -6.56
N PHE A 96 0.51 -10.58 -7.08
CA PHE A 96 -0.93 -10.38 -6.89
C PHE A 96 -1.40 -10.54 -5.44
N LYS A 97 -0.66 -11.28 -4.61
CA LYS A 97 -0.94 -11.33 -3.16
C LYS A 97 -0.76 -9.99 -2.46
N TYR A 98 -0.08 -9.01 -3.06
CA TYR A 98 0.18 -7.68 -2.52
C TYR A 98 -0.47 -6.55 -3.33
N LEU A 99 -1.16 -6.88 -4.43
CA LEU A 99 -1.61 -5.91 -5.42
C LEU A 99 -3.13 -5.96 -5.61
N PHE A 100 -3.80 -4.84 -5.36
CA PHE A 100 -5.21 -4.62 -5.68
C PHE A 100 -5.35 -3.49 -6.71
N GLY A 101 -5.70 -3.83 -7.95
CA GLY A 101 -5.70 -2.86 -9.05
C GLY A 101 -4.27 -2.36 -9.31
N LEU A 102 -3.99 -1.11 -8.96
CA LEU A 102 -2.66 -0.48 -9.00
C LEU A 102 -2.11 -0.19 -7.59
N TYR A 103 -2.84 -0.58 -6.55
CA TYR A 103 -2.51 -0.24 -5.18
C TYR A 103 -1.70 -1.34 -4.52
N SER A 104 -0.71 -0.96 -3.71
CA SER A 104 0.00 -1.83 -2.77
C SER A 104 0.22 -1.08 -1.45
N ILE A 105 0.27 -1.81 -0.33
CA ILE A 105 0.48 -1.22 1.00
C ILE A 105 1.72 -1.82 1.65
N PHE A 106 2.53 -0.96 2.26
CA PHE A 106 3.71 -1.34 3.03
C PHE A 106 3.62 -0.76 4.44
N GLU A 107 3.92 -1.56 5.46
CA GLU A 107 4.16 -1.08 6.80
C GLU A 107 5.52 -0.38 6.87
N ILE A 108 5.55 0.81 7.49
CA ILE A 108 6.78 1.53 7.79
C ILE A 108 7.23 1.11 9.19
N LYS A 109 8.19 0.20 9.30
CA LYS A 109 8.67 -0.28 10.60
C LYS A 109 9.52 0.79 11.28
N SER A 110 9.24 1.00 12.57
CA SER A 110 10.03 1.87 13.46
C SER A 110 11.34 1.22 13.89
#